data_AF-A0A2M9N2C4-F1
#
_entry.id   AF-A0A2M9N2C4-F1
#
_cell.length_a   1.000
_cell.length_b   1.000
_cell.length_c   1.000
_cell.angle_alpha   90.00
_cell.angle_beta   90.00
_cell.angle_gamma   90.00
#
_symmetry.space_group_name_H-M   'P 1'
#
loop_
_entity.id
_entity.type
_entity.pdbx_description
1 polymer ?
#
loop_
_entity_poly.entity_id
_entity_poly.type
_entity_poly.pdbx_seq_one_letter_code
_entity_poly.pdbx_strand_id
1 'polypeptide(L)' 'MYMHIRHANEQDAAGIANVHVNSWKTTYKGIVDDSFLENLSAADRRLALETCQYAGGRTTSGHCR' A
#
# COMPACT_ATOMS: atom_id res chain seq x y z
N MET A 1 -26.81 -3.12 -3.76
CA MET A 1 -25.35 -2.89 -3.62
C MET A 1 -24.82 -4.00 -2.73
N TYR A 2 -23.94 -4.86 -3.24
CA TYR A 2 -23.32 -5.93 -2.45
C TYR A 2 -21.82 -5.65 -2.35
N MET A 3 -21.31 -5.55 -1.12
CA MET A 3 -19.89 -5.41 -0.85
C MET A 3 -19.28 -6.80 -0.74
N HIS A 4 -18.35 -7.12 -1.64
CA HIS A 4 -17.66 -8.41 -1.65
C HIS A 4 -16.23 -8.25 -1.09
N ILE A 5 -16.00 -8.77 0.11
CA ILE A 5 -14.68 -8.79 0.74
C ILE A 5 -14.01 -10.11 0.39
N ARG A 6 -12.82 -10.04 -0.21
CA ARG A 6 -12.01 -11.19 -0.62
C ARG A 6 -10.54 -10.96 -0.30
N HIS A 7 -9.75 -12.01 -0.35
CA HIS A 7 -8.29 -11.87 -0.29
C HIS A 7 -7.77 -11.06 -1.48
N ALA A 8 -6.82 -10.17 -1.18
CA ALA A 8 -6.12 -9.39 -2.18
C ALA A 8 -5.12 -10.28 -2.94
N ASN A 9 -5.06 -10.10 -4.25
CA ASN A 9 -4.05 -10.69 -5.12
C ASN A 9 -3.13 -9.59 -5.65
N GLU A 10 -2.09 -9.97 -6.40
CA GLU A 10 -1.09 -9.03 -6.94
C GLU A 10 -1.70 -7.95 -7.85
N GLN A 11 -2.78 -8.26 -8.58
CA GLN A 11 -3.46 -7.30 -9.44
C GLN A 11 -4.15 -6.20 -8.62
N ASP A 12 -4.51 -6.49 -7.36
CA ASP A 12 -5.10 -5.51 -6.46
C ASP A 12 -4.06 -4.55 -5.87
N ALA A 13 -2.77 -4.87 -5.92
CA ALA A 13 -1.71 -4.09 -5.28
C ALA A 13 -1.70 -2.63 -5.75
N ALA A 14 -1.91 -2.38 -7.04
CA ALA A 14 -1.99 -1.03 -7.60
C ALA A 14 -3.22 -0.26 -7.07
N GLY A 15 -4.38 -0.92 -7.00
CA GLY A 15 -5.61 -0.32 -6.47
C GLY A 15 -5.49 0.00 -4.98
N ILE A 16 -4.94 -0.92 -4.20
CA ILE A 16 -4.70 -0.76 -2.76
C ILE A 16 -3.70 0.37 -2.50
N ALA A 17 -2.60 0.43 -3.26
CA ALA A 17 -1.62 1.50 -3.13
C ALA A 17 -2.24 2.88 -3.41
N ASN A 18 -3.09 2.99 -4.43
CA ASN A 18 -3.78 4.24 -4.75
C ASN A 18 -4.75 4.67 -3.65
N VAL A 19 -5.59 3.74 -3.15
CA VAL A 19 -6.51 4.03 -2.04
C VAL A 19 -5.73 4.46 -0.80
N HIS A 20 -4.62 3.81 -0.50
CA HIS A 20 -3.77 4.13 0.64
C HIS A 20 -3.20 5.56 0.55
N VAL A 21 -2.54 5.90 -0.56
CA VAL A 21 -1.94 7.24 -0.76
C VAL A 21 -3.02 8.33 -0.72
N ASN A 22 -4.13 8.14 -1.43
CA ASN A 22 -5.19 9.14 -1.47
C ASN A 22 -5.87 9.34 -0.12
N SER A 23 -6.10 8.26 0.63
CA SER A 23 -6.68 8.35 1.98
C SER A 23 -5.76 9.13 2.92
N TRP A 24 -4.45 8.92 2.81
CA TRP A 24 -3.47 9.65 3.60
C TRP A 24 -3.37 11.12 3.22
N LYS A 25 -3.23 11.42 1.92
CA LYS A 25 -3.17 12.80 1.40
C LYS A 25 -4.40 13.61 1.77
N THR A 26 -5.58 13.00 1.81
CA THR A 26 -6.83 13.70 2.12
C THR A 26 -7.09 13.83 3.62
N THR A 27 -6.81 12.79 4.40
CA THR A 27 -7.09 12.78 5.85
C THR A 27 -6.08 13.61 6.65
N TYR A 28 -4.80 13.56 6.26
CA TYR A 28 -3.72 14.18 7.02
C TYR A 28 -3.26 15.54 6.49
N LYS A 29 -3.95 16.06 5.46
CA LYS A 29 -3.68 17.40 4.92
C LYS A 29 -3.81 18.45 6.02
N GLY A 30 -2.78 19.29 6.18
CA GLY A 30 -2.75 20.34 7.21
C GLY A 30 -2.46 19.84 8.63
N ILE A 31 -2.25 18.54 8.83
CA ILE A 31 -1.74 17.95 10.08
C ILE A 31 -0.27 17.55 9.90
N VAL A 32 0.05 16.94 8.76
CA VAL A 32 1.39 16.52 8.38
C VAL A 32 1.91 17.44 7.28
N ASP A 33 3.23 17.67 7.24
CA ASP A 33 3.87 18.49 6.22
C ASP A 33 3.48 18.05 4.79
N ASP A 34 3.08 19.03 3.99
CA ASP A 34 2.68 18.80 2.60
C ASP A 34 3.84 18.21 1.77
N SER A 35 5.09 18.53 2.11
CA SER A 35 6.26 17.92 1.45
C SER A 35 6.37 16.42 1.71
N PHE A 36 6.02 15.96 2.91
CA PHE A 36 5.98 14.53 3.22
C PHE A 36 4.78 13.86 2.53
N LEU A 37 3.63 14.54 2.51
CA LEU A 37 2.44 14.02 1.85
C LEU A 37 2.62 13.93 0.34
N GLU A 38 3.28 14.89 -0.31
CA GLU A 38 3.53 14.85 -1.76
C GLU A 38 4.58 13.82 -2.17
N ASN A 39 5.53 13.52 -1.29
CA ASN A 39 6.51 12.45 -1.50
C ASN A 39 5.94 11.03 -1.28
N LEU A 40 4.68 10.87 -0.83
CA LEU A 40 4.02 9.56 -0.80
C LEU A 40 3.76 9.05 -2.22
N SER A 41 4.62 8.14 -2.67
CA SER A 41 4.53 7.48 -3.97
C SER A 41 3.66 6.22 -3.89
N ALA A 42 2.65 6.14 -4.75
CA ALA A 42 1.86 4.93 -4.94
C ALA A 42 2.69 3.78 -5.53
N ALA A 43 3.75 4.09 -6.27
CA ALA A 43 4.67 3.09 -6.82
C ALA A 43 5.51 2.43 -5.72
N ASP A 44 6.01 3.21 -4.75
CA ASP A 44 6.79 2.68 -3.63
C ASP A 44 5.92 1.82 -2.71
N ARG A 45 4.65 2.20 -2.55
CA ARG A 45 3.67 1.41 -1.79
C ARG A 45 3.23 0.15 -2.52
N ARG A 46 3.12 0.18 -3.85
CA ARG A 46 2.90 -1.03 -4.65
C ARG A 46 4.05 -2.02 -4.50
N LEU A 47 5.30 -1.54 -4.59
CA LEU A 47 6.49 -2.36 -4.39
C LEU A 47 6.52 -2.99 -2.99
N ALA A 48 6.16 -2.22 -1.96
CA ALA A 48 6.05 -2.74 -0.58
C ALA A 48 4.96 -3.81 -0.43
N LEU A 49 3.85 -3.69 -1.15
CA LEU A 49 2.78 -4.70 -1.16
C LEU A 49 3.23 -5.96 -1.91
N GLU A 50 3.89 -5.80 -3.05
CA GLU A 50 4.45 -6.91 -3.84
C GLU A 50 5.56 -7.66 -3.08
N THR A 51 6.39 -6.95 -2.30
CA THR A 51 7.46 -7.55 -1.48
C THR A 51 6.95 -8.18 -0.18
N CYS A 52 5.90 -7.63 0.45
CA CYS A 52 5.37 -8.16 1.71
C CYS A 52 4.21 -9.16 1.55
N GLN A 53 3.52 -9.25 0.40
CA GLN A 53 2.46 -10.25 0.18
C GLN A 53 3.01 -11.69 0.14
N TYR A 54 4.30 -11.90 -0.10
CA TYR A 54 4.95 -13.21 0.05
C TYR A 54 5.25 -13.61 1.51
N ALA A 55 5.07 -12.72 2.50
CA ALA A 55 5.27 -13.05 3.91
C ALA A 55 4.06 -13.75 4.57
N GLY A 56 2.98 -14.00 3.83
CA GLY A 56 1.85 -14.83 4.27
C GLY A 56 2.05 -16.34 4.06
N GLY A 57 3.16 -16.76 3.45
CA GLY A 57 3.49 -18.16 3.22
C GLY A 57 4.98 -18.41 3.38
N ARG A 58 5.42 -18.84 4.58
CA ARG A 58 6.76 -19.36 4.89
C ARG A 58 7.91 -18.69 4.11
N THR A 59 8.39 -17.56 4.60
CA THR A 59 9.72 -17.05 4.23
C THR A 59 10.79 -17.84 5.00
N THR A 60 11.22 -18.99 4.47
CA THR A 60 12.56 -19.50 4.81
C THR A 60 13.58 -18.76 3.97
N SER A 61 14.37 -17.92 4.64
CA SER A 61 15.46 -17.10 4.13
C SER A 61 15.09 -15.72 3.57
N GLY A 62 15.55 -14.70 4.31
CA GLY A 62 16.43 -13.71 3.69
C GLY A 62 15.83 -12.35 3.34
N HIS A 63 15.67 -11.51 4.36
CA HIS A 63 15.81 -10.05 4.27
C HIS A 63 14.86 -9.29 3.32
N CYS A 64 13.78 -8.78 3.90
CA CYS A 64 13.22 -7.50 3.43
C CYS A 64 14.21 -6.39 3.85
N ARG A 65 14.75 -5.67 2.88
CA ARG A 65 15.31 -4.33 3.12
C ARG A 65 14.22 -3.30 2.84
#